data_AF-A0A2U1VVP7-F1
#
_entry.id   AF-A0A2U1VVP7-F1
#
_cell.length_a   1.000
_cell.length_b   1.000
_cell.length_c   1.000
_cell.angle_alpha   90.00
_cell.angle_beta   90.00
_cell.angle_gamma   90.00
#
_symmetry.space_group_name_H-M   'P 1'
#
loop_
_entity.id
_entity.type
_entity.pdbx_description
1 polymer ?
#
loop_
_entity_poly.entity_id
_entity_poly.type
_entity_poly.pdbx_seq_one_letter_code
_entity_poly.pdbx_strand_id
1 'polypeptide(L)'
;MAVSTLGRTVALALSVFIWVSGPSWAGERRVALVLGNSAYQHAPRLPNPVNDAKAIADSLRDAGFDLIGGGAQLDLDKAGTEQAIRSFGGKLAGADVGLFYYAGHGVQTRGTNYLLPVSANLTKEADVRYELIDIAMVLDEMALAESRLNIVILDACRNNPFGGRGLRAVSPGLAQMQAPAGTIIAYATQPGAVAADGSGANSPYTEALSKALLKPGETVFDVFNDVGITVKRNTGGVQQPWVSASPIEGRFYFLGPTTVVTSTPAAAPAPAPVTADKEAMFWDSIKGSSNRGLFEAYLKQFPQGTFTPIAEAKIAELGAKDAPAATAAAAPLVTSVPGPLPTPADPVPAQVAALAAPPVPAPPSRPVDVSAIPYLSAKARDALSFYPGLPSPKALAISEKGNYAYFSNKSNSRSEDDVKRSALQYCQFHAEAPCTLYAVDDSVVLDGAKGFVPMPVEILGEGKFDPARVPFITDRARQVGMVNYQRNPGHKAVALTLTGRWATVWDMDSAEEASDAAVEKCEKAAGKQECMIYAVDDTIVFDEER
;
A
#
# COMPACT_ATOMS: atom_id res chain seq x y z
N MET A 1 -70.32 15.03 -52.64
CA MET A 1 -71.00 14.11 -51.69
C MET A 1 -70.54 12.71 -52.08
N ALA A 2 -69.63 12.10 -51.32
CA ALA A 2 -69.93 11.11 -50.28
C ALA A 2 -70.67 9.88 -50.86
N VAL A 3 -70.37 8.60 -50.66
CA VAL A 3 -69.49 7.77 -49.81
C VAL A 3 -69.64 6.34 -50.39
N SER A 4 -68.62 5.46 -50.33
CA SER A 4 -68.74 4.02 -49.96
C SER A 4 -67.45 3.22 -50.27
N THR A 5 -66.68 2.87 -49.23
CA THR A 5 -66.47 1.51 -48.68
C THR A 5 -65.58 0.55 -49.48
N LEU A 6 -64.39 0.29 -48.95
CA LEU A 6 -63.69 -1.01 -48.85
C LEU A 6 -62.53 -0.72 -47.88
N GLY A 7 -62.21 -1.44 -46.81
CA GLY A 7 -62.36 -2.84 -46.47
C GLY A 7 -61.06 -3.19 -45.72
N ARG A 8 -61.16 -3.44 -44.42
CA ARG A 8 -60.06 -3.54 -43.44
C ARG A 8 -59.25 -4.82 -43.62
N THR A 9 -57.91 -4.73 -43.58
CA THR A 9 -57.01 -5.70 -42.92
C THR A 9 -55.64 -5.06 -42.69
N VAL A 10 -55.39 -4.57 -41.46
CA VAL A 10 -54.03 -4.26 -40.99
C VAL A 10 -53.77 -5.16 -39.78
N ALA A 11 -52.81 -6.07 -39.92
CA ALA A 11 -52.32 -6.92 -38.85
C ALA A 11 -51.62 -6.05 -37.80
N LEU A 12 -52.10 -6.08 -36.55
CA LEU A 12 -51.44 -5.49 -35.40
C LEU A 12 -50.17 -6.31 -35.09
N ALA A 13 -49.00 -5.81 -35.45
CA ALA A 13 -47.75 -6.23 -34.84
C ALA A 13 -47.62 -5.48 -33.51
N LEU A 14 -47.88 -6.16 -32.39
CA LEU A 14 -47.60 -5.64 -31.05
C LEU A 14 -46.08 -5.55 -30.89
N SER A 15 -45.51 -4.38 -31.18
CA SER A 15 -44.14 -4.05 -30.80
C SER A 15 -44.10 -3.91 -29.27
N VAL A 16 -43.73 -4.99 -28.58
CA VAL A 16 -43.33 -4.93 -27.18
C VAL A 16 -42.04 -4.11 -27.14
N PHE A 17 -42.17 -2.81 -26.90
CA PHE A 17 -41.06 -1.96 -26.50
C PHE A 17 -40.62 -2.45 -25.12
N ILE A 18 -39.56 -3.26 -25.09
CA ILE A 18 -38.81 -3.54 -23.87
C ILE A 18 -38.19 -2.21 -23.47
N TRP A 19 -38.82 -1.52 -22.52
CA TRP A 19 -38.17 -0.45 -21.79
C TRP A 19 -37.04 -1.10 -21.01
N VAL A 20 -35.81 -0.97 -21.51
CA VAL A 20 -34.61 -1.19 -20.71
C VAL A 20 -34.63 -0.09 -19.66
N SER A 21 -35.26 -0.37 -18.51
CA SER A 21 -35.04 0.41 -17.31
C SER A 21 -33.57 0.25 -16.96
N GLY A 22 -32.76 1.25 -17.29
CA GLY A 22 -31.41 1.37 -16.75
C GLY A 22 -31.47 1.34 -15.21
N PRO A 23 -30.36 1.02 -14.53
CA PRO A 23 -30.32 1.05 -13.08
C PRO A 23 -30.86 2.40 -12.60
N SER A 24 -32.00 2.37 -11.93
CA SER A 24 -32.55 3.55 -11.27
C SER A 24 -31.64 3.86 -10.09
N TRP A 25 -30.73 4.83 -10.28
CA TRP A 25 -30.02 5.55 -9.21
C TRP A 25 -31.02 6.40 -8.41
N ALA A 26 -32.07 5.77 -7.88
CA ALA A 26 -33.06 6.45 -7.08
C ALA A 26 -32.50 6.60 -5.66
N GLY A 27 -31.86 7.73 -5.37
CA GLY A 27 -31.75 8.23 -4.00
C GLY A 27 -30.45 8.96 -3.62
N GLU A 28 -29.30 8.62 -4.20
CA GLU A 28 -27.99 9.13 -3.74
C GLU A 28 -27.44 10.22 -4.66
N ARG A 29 -27.26 11.44 -4.13
CA ARG A 29 -26.61 12.55 -4.85
C ARG A 29 -25.10 12.45 -4.71
N ARG A 30 -24.42 12.24 -5.85
CA ARG A 30 -22.96 12.09 -5.94
C ARG A 30 -22.37 13.27 -6.71
N VAL A 31 -21.38 13.95 -6.14
CA VAL A 31 -20.75 15.12 -6.77
C VAL A 31 -19.25 14.89 -6.84
N ALA A 32 -18.63 15.21 -7.98
CA ALA A 32 -17.17 15.12 -8.10
C ALA A 32 -16.52 16.34 -8.76
N LEU A 33 -15.33 16.69 -8.26
CA LEU A 33 -14.40 17.60 -8.91
C LEU A 33 -13.16 16.83 -9.35
N VAL A 34 -12.86 16.87 -10.65
CA VAL A 34 -11.74 16.15 -11.26
C VAL A 34 -10.81 17.16 -11.93
N LEU A 35 -9.57 17.24 -11.43
CA LEU A 35 -8.55 18.18 -11.90
C LEU A 35 -7.37 17.44 -12.54
N GLY A 36 -6.88 17.94 -13.67
CA GLY A 36 -5.69 17.41 -14.35
C GLY A 36 -4.79 18.51 -14.88
N ASN A 37 -3.58 18.65 -14.33
CA ASN A 37 -2.63 19.70 -14.70
C ASN A 37 -1.36 19.10 -15.31
N SER A 38 -1.11 19.41 -16.58
CA SER A 38 0.02 18.96 -17.41
C SER A 38 0.89 20.12 -17.93
N ALA A 39 0.26 21.24 -18.32
CA ALA A 39 0.88 22.33 -19.08
C ALA A 39 1.51 23.42 -18.20
N TYR A 40 2.33 23.04 -17.22
CA TYR A 40 3.00 23.99 -16.33
C TYR A 40 3.88 25.01 -17.08
N GLN A 41 3.77 26.26 -16.67
CA GLN A 41 4.49 27.40 -17.27
C GLN A 41 5.90 27.54 -16.69
N HIS A 42 6.08 27.25 -15.39
CA HIS A 42 7.34 27.46 -14.66
C HIS A 42 7.86 26.20 -13.95
N ALA A 43 7.27 25.04 -14.23
CA ALA A 43 7.68 23.71 -13.76
C ALA A 43 7.73 22.72 -14.95
N PRO A 44 8.42 21.57 -14.83
CA PRO A 44 8.41 20.54 -15.86
C PRO A 44 6.98 20.12 -16.21
N ARG A 45 6.69 19.98 -17.51
CA ARG A 45 5.41 19.48 -17.98
C ARG A 45 5.25 18.00 -17.65
N LEU A 46 4.03 17.58 -17.38
CA LEU A 46 3.67 16.18 -17.15
C LEU A 46 2.82 15.66 -18.32
N PRO A 47 3.16 14.51 -18.93
CA PRO A 47 2.48 14.06 -20.15
C PRO A 47 1.05 13.54 -19.91
N ASN A 48 0.80 12.92 -18.75
CA ASN A 48 -0.40 12.10 -18.52
C ASN A 48 -1.54 12.74 -17.70
N PRO A 49 -1.34 13.72 -16.79
CA PRO A 49 -2.43 14.21 -15.94
C PRO A 49 -3.71 14.65 -16.64
N VAL A 50 -3.61 15.25 -17.83
CA VAL A 50 -4.79 15.60 -18.64
C VAL A 50 -5.56 14.36 -19.12
N ASN A 51 -4.86 13.31 -19.53
CA ASN A 51 -5.49 12.05 -19.94
C ASN A 51 -6.07 11.33 -18.72
N ASP A 52 -5.33 11.33 -17.62
CA ASP A 52 -5.73 10.70 -16.37
C ASP A 52 -7.04 11.31 -15.85
N ALA A 53 -7.11 12.64 -15.77
CA ALA A 53 -8.31 13.34 -15.35
C ALA A 53 -9.51 13.08 -16.27
N LYS A 54 -9.30 12.99 -17.59
CA LYS A 54 -10.38 12.63 -18.53
C LYS A 54 -10.89 11.21 -18.29
N ALA A 55 -9.99 10.23 -18.17
CA ALA A 55 -10.35 8.83 -17.93
C ALA A 55 -11.15 8.67 -16.63
N ILE A 56 -10.73 9.34 -15.55
CA ILE A 56 -11.43 9.31 -14.27
C ILE A 56 -12.77 10.04 -14.34
N ALA A 57 -12.85 11.20 -15.00
CA ALA A 57 -14.10 11.91 -15.19
C ALA A 57 -15.12 11.06 -15.95
N ASP A 58 -14.70 10.37 -17.01
CA ASP A 58 -15.57 9.47 -17.77
C ASP A 58 -16.08 8.32 -16.89
N SER A 59 -15.19 7.63 -16.16
CA SER A 59 -15.59 6.54 -15.26
C SER A 59 -16.52 7.01 -14.13
N LEU A 60 -16.30 8.19 -13.56
CA LEU A 60 -17.15 8.73 -12.49
C LEU A 60 -18.52 9.16 -13.01
N ARG A 61 -18.59 9.75 -14.20
CA ARG A 61 -19.87 10.05 -14.86
C ARG A 61 -20.67 8.78 -15.10
N ASP A 62 -20.02 7.73 -15.58
CA ASP A 62 -20.65 6.43 -15.82
C ASP A 62 -21.07 5.75 -14.50
N ALA A 63 -20.39 6.07 -13.39
CA ALA A 63 -20.76 5.70 -12.03
C ALA A 63 -21.79 6.65 -11.36
N GLY A 64 -22.40 7.55 -12.13
CA GLY A 64 -23.50 8.40 -11.68
C GLY A 64 -23.09 9.65 -10.90
N PHE A 65 -21.82 10.07 -10.95
CA PHE A 65 -21.39 11.34 -10.36
C PHE A 65 -21.76 12.53 -11.24
N ASP A 66 -22.24 13.59 -10.59
CA ASP A 66 -22.41 14.90 -11.18
C ASP A 66 -21.10 15.70 -11.10
N LEU A 67 -20.47 15.94 -12.26
CA LEU A 67 -19.15 16.54 -12.34
C LEU A 67 -19.21 18.07 -12.33
N ILE A 68 -18.32 18.69 -11.56
CA ILE A 68 -18.11 20.15 -11.60
C ILE A 68 -17.63 20.55 -13.01
N GLY A 69 -18.33 21.51 -13.61
CA GLY A 69 -18.07 21.94 -15.00
C GLY A 69 -18.42 20.92 -16.07
N GLY A 70 -19.12 19.82 -15.73
CA GLY A 70 -19.58 18.80 -16.69
C GLY A 70 -18.53 17.79 -17.15
N GLY A 71 -17.31 17.84 -16.61
CA GLY A 71 -16.19 16.98 -17.02
C GLY A 71 -14.90 17.32 -16.25
N ALA A 72 -13.79 16.72 -16.69
CA ALA A 72 -12.47 17.05 -16.16
C ALA A 72 -12.13 18.54 -16.39
N GLN A 73 -11.63 19.21 -15.35
CA GLN A 73 -11.10 20.56 -15.46
C GLN A 73 -9.58 20.48 -15.62
N LEU A 74 -9.06 21.10 -16.69
CA LEU A 74 -7.73 20.82 -17.19
C LEU A 74 -6.86 22.07 -17.19
N ASP A 75 -5.60 21.90 -16.82
CA ASP A 75 -4.57 22.94 -16.88
C ASP A 75 -5.01 24.28 -16.25
N LEU A 76 -5.66 24.19 -15.08
CA LEU A 76 -6.17 25.37 -14.39
C LEU A 76 -5.03 26.18 -13.75
N ASP A 77 -5.13 27.49 -13.87
CA ASP A 77 -4.36 28.42 -13.07
C ASP A 77 -4.89 28.48 -11.63
N LYS A 78 -4.26 29.30 -10.78
CA LYS A 78 -4.63 29.36 -9.36
C LYS A 78 -6.07 29.81 -9.17
N ALA A 79 -6.46 30.90 -9.84
CA ALA A 79 -7.80 31.48 -9.71
C ALA A 79 -8.88 30.52 -10.21
N GLY A 80 -8.64 29.84 -11.34
CA GLY A 80 -9.50 28.80 -11.88
C GLY A 80 -9.63 27.60 -10.93
N THR A 81 -8.51 27.16 -10.33
CA THR A 81 -8.54 26.06 -9.36
C THR A 81 -9.35 26.42 -8.11
N GLU A 82 -9.10 27.59 -7.52
CA GLU A 82 -9.88 28.08 -6.37
C GLU A 82 -11.37 28.23 -6.71
N GLN A 83 -11.70 28.70 -7.92
CA GLN A 83 -13.08 28.81 -8.37
C GLN A 83 -13.75 27.44 -8.55
N ALA A 84 -13.03 26.45 -9.07
CA ALA A 84 -13.53 25.08 -9.19
C ALA A 84 -13.79 24.45 -7.81
N ILE A 85 -12.91 24.68 -6.83
CA ILE A 85 -13.08 24.22 -5.45
C ILE A 85 -14.29 24.88 -4.78
N ARG A 86 -14.48 26.20 -4.93
CA ARG A 86 -15.69 26.88 -4.43
C ARG A 86 -16.96 26.36 -5.07
N SER A 87 -16.92 26.10 -6.38
CA SER A 87 -18.07 25.54 -7.12
C SER A 87 -18.38 24.11 -6.65
N PHE A 88 -17.34 23.35 -6.31
CA PHE A 88 -17.47 22.02 -5.71
C PHE A 88 -18.13 22.07 -4.33
N GLY A 89 -17.63 22.90 -3.41
CA GLY A 89 -18.24 23.09 -2.08
C GLY A 89 -19.71 23.51 -2.15
N GLY A 90 -20.03 24.49 -3.00
CA GLY A 90 -21.42 24.92 -3.20
C GLY A 90 -22.35 23.82 -3.72
N LYS A 91 -21.83 22.89 -4.53
CA LYS A 91 -22.61 21.76 -5.07
C LYS A 91 -22.65 20.55 -4.13
N LEU A 92 -21.66 20.41 -3.26
CA LEU A 92 -21.62 19.39 -2.22
C LEU A 92 -22.72 19.59 -1.16
N ALA A 93 -23.27 20.79 -1.02
CA ALA A 93 -24.36 21.06 -0.07
C ALA A 93 -25.56 20.09 -0.29
N GLY A 94 -25.74 19.19 0.67
CA GLY A 94 -26.76 18.13 0.67
C GLY A 94 -26.48 16.98 -0.30
N ALA A 95 -25.27 16.87 -0.84
CA ALA A 95 -24.82 15.67 -1.53
C ALA A 95 -24.53 14.57 -0.50
N ASP A 96 -24.77 13.33 -0.86
CA ASP A 96 -24.46 12.18 -0.01
C ASP A 96 -22.98 11.81 -0.14
N VAL A 97 -22.42 11.95 -1.34
CA VAL A 97 -21.05 11.56 -1.64
C VAL A 97 -20.32 12.66 -2.39
N GLY A 98 -19.22 13.13 -1.81
CA GLY A 98 -18.28 14.05 -2.43
C GLY A 98 -17.01 13.35 -2.87
N LEU A 99 -16.56 13.56 -4.11
CA LEU A 99 -15.27 13.04 -4.59
C LEU A 99 -14.41 14.13 -5.20
N PHE A 100 -13.17 14.25 -4.73
CA PHE A 100 -12.15 15.08 -5.34
C PHE A 100 -11.05 14.21 -5.92
N TYR A 101 -10.70 14.46 -7.17
CA TYR A 101 -9.57 13.82 -7.84
C TYR A 101 -8.62 14.89 -8.37
N TYR A 102 -7.32 14.69 -8.16
CA TYR A 102 -6.27 15.53 -8.72
C TYR A 102 -5.14 14.71 -9.32
N ALA A 103 -4.79 14.99 -10.58
CA ALA A 103 -3.57 14.56 -11.23
C ALA A 103 -2.68 15.76 -11.57
N GLY A 104 -1.39 15.69 -11.23
CA GLY A 104 -0.44 16.78 -11.47
C GLY A 104 0.75 16.81 -10.53
N HIS A 105 1.42 17.95 -10.41
CA HIS A 105 2.49 18.15 -9.44
C HIS A 105 1.92 18.46 -8.06
N GLY A 106 2.39 17.73 -7.05
CA GLY A 106 2.09 18.00 -5.65
C GLY A 106 3.37 18.16 -4.85
N VAL A 107 3.37 19.08 -3.89
CA VAL A 107 4.51 19.29 -2.98
C VAL A 107 4.06 19.38 -1.54
N GLN A 108 4.97 19.09 -0.61
CA GLN A 108 4.75 19.28 0.81
C GLN A 108 5.68 20.36 1.36
N THR A 109 5.17 21.19 2.27
CA THR A 109 6.00 21.97 3.18
C THR A 109 5.45 21.87 4.60
N ARG A 110 6.32 21.59 5.57
CA ARG A 110 6.01 21.54 7.01
C ARG A 110 4.78 20.68 7.38
N GLY A 111 4.57 19.56 6.67
CA GLY A 111 3.41 18.68 6.92
C GLY A 111 2.17 18.98 6.08
N THR A 112 2.14 20.12 5.39
CA THR A 112 0.99 20.54 4.57
C THR A 112 1.21 20.21 3.11
N ASN A 113 0.16 19.69 2.46
CA ASN A 113 0.15 19.30 1.07
C ASN A 113 -0.40 20.43 0.19
N TYR A 114 0.31 20.72 -0.89
CA TYR A 114 -0.04 21.74 -1.85
C TYR A 114 -0.15 21.16 -3.26
N LEU A 115 -1.20 21.54 -3.97
CA LEU A 115 -1.40 21.26 -5.39
C LEU A 115 -0.80 22.40 -6.21
N LEU A 116 -0.17 22.10 -7.34
CA LEU A 116 0.36 23.12 -8.25
C LEU A 116 -0.65 23.46 -9.35
N PRO A 117 -1.11 24.72 -9.42
CA PRO A 117 -1.69 25.27 -10.64
C PRO A 117 -0.66 25.38 -11.77
N VAL A 118 -1.11 25.41 -13.03
CA VAL A 118 -0.18 25.49 -14.18
C VAL A 118 0.60 26.82 -14.24
N SER A 119 0.06 27.88 -13.64
CA SER A 119 0.67 29.21 -13.56
C SER A 119 1.69 29.36 -12.42
N ALA A 120 1.79 28.40 -11.51
CA ALA A 120 2.57 28.55 -10.27
C ALA A 120 4.04 28.88 -10.54
N ASN A 121 4.52 29.98 -9.96
CA ASN A 121 5.92 30.41 -10.12
C ASN A 121 6.60 30.66 -8.76
N LEU A 122 7.26 29.63 -8.24
CA LEU A 122 7.97 29.74 -6.96
C LEU A 122 9.38 30.29 -7.18
N THR A 123 9.66 31.42 -6.53
CA THR A 123 10.98 32.07 -6.49
C THR A 123 11.62 32.01 -5.09
N LYS A 124 10.81 31.96 -4.04
CA LYS A 124 11.19 31.80 -2.63
C LYS A 124 10.19 30.92 -1.88
N GLU A 125 10.58 30.36 -0.72
CA GLU A 125 9.72 29.49 0.09
C GLU A 125 8.41 30.17 0.49
N ALA A 126 8.46 31.47 0.77
CA ALA A 126 7.28 32.27 1.11
C ALA A 126 6.23 32.31 -0.01
N ASP A 127 6.59 32.02 -1.27
CA ASP A 127 5.64 32.02 -2.39
C ASP A 127 4.69 30.81 -2.33
N VAL A 128 5.05 29.73 -1.63
CA VAL A 128 4.24 28.50 -1.53
C VAL A 128 2.79 28.82 -1.15
N ARG A 129 2.57 29.64 -0.12
CA ARG A 129 1.23 30.01 0.36
C ARG A 129 0.44 30.92 -0.58
N TYR A 130 1.11 31.58 -1.53
CA TYR A 130 0.50 32.56 -2.43
C TYR A 130 0.27 32.01 -3.83
N GLU A 131 1.15 31.13 -4.29
CA GLU A 131 1.16 30.56 -5.64
C GLU A 131 0.49 29.18 -5.72
N LEU A 132 0.47 28.42 -4.61
CA LEU A 132 -0.06 27.05 -4.59
C LEU A 132 -1.44 26.98 -3.93
N ILE A 133 -2.09 25.83 -4.10
CA ILE A 133 -3.39 25.52 -3.50
C ILE A 133 -3.17 24.58 -2.33
N ASP A 134 -3.53 25.02 -1.12
CA ASP A 134 -3.55 24.15 0.05
C ASP A 134 -4.67 23.11 -0.09
N ILE A 135 -4.34 21.83 0.04
CA ILE A 135 -5.36 20.77 -0.04
C ILE A 135 -6.39 20.87 1.09
N ALA A 136 -6.05 21.53 2.20
CA ALA A 136 -6.99 21.81 3.28
C ALA A 136 -8.22 22.56 2.76
N MET A 137 -8.08 23.42 1.75
CA MET A 137 -9.23 24.10 1.14
C MET A 137 -10.27 23.12 0.59
N VAL A 138 -9.85 22.00 0.01
CA VAL A 138 -10.76 20.96 -0.48
C VAL A 138 -11.39 20.19 0.68
N LEU A 139 -10.58 19.82 1.66
CA LEU A 139 -11.03 19.08 2.84
C LEU A 139 -12.02 19.89 3.68
N ASP A 140 -11.82 21.20 3.78
CA ASP A 140 -12.69 22.13 4.50
C ASP A 140 -14.06 22.24 3.79
N GLU A 141 -14.09 22.40 2.46
CA GLU A 141 -15.34 22.41 1.68
C GLU A 141 -16.09 21.07 1.81
N MET A 142 -15.36 19.94 1.83
CA MET A 142 -15.94 18.60 2.05
C MET A 142 -16.47 18.40 3.47
N ALA A 143 -15.76 18.92 4.48
CA ALA A 143 -16.18 18.83 5.87
C ALA A 143 -17.43 19.69 6.14
N LEU A 144 -17.49 20.90 5.55
CA LEU A 144 -18.63 21.81 5.66
C LEU A 144 -19.90 21.27 5.01
N ALA A 145 -19.76 20.44 3.98
CA ALA A 145 -20.89 19.85 3.28
C ALA A 145 -21.64 18.77 4.08
N GLU A 146 -21.00 18.21 5.13
CA GLU A 146 -21.53 17.12 5.96
C GLU A 146 -22.02 15.90 5.15
N SER A 147 -21.41 15.64 3.99
CA SER A 147 -21.67 14.44 3.19
C SER A 147 -21.40 13.18 4.02
N ARG A 148 -22.23 12.14 3.88
CA ARG A 148 -22.00 10.85 4.57
C ARG A 148 -20.69 10.17 4.16
N LEU A 149 -20.15 10.52 3.00
CA LEU A 149 -18.88 10.04 2.49
C LEU A 149 -18.15 11.12 1.66
N ASN A 150 -16.90 11.37 2.01
CA ASN A 150 -15.96 12.18 1.24
C ASN A 150 -14.80 11.32 0.75
N ILE A 151 -14.43 11.44 -0.53
CA ILE A 151 -13.34 10.68 -1.14
C ILE A 151 -12.36 11.64 -1.79
N VAL A 152 -11.11 11.65 -1.36
CA VAL A 152 -10.02 12.45 -1.92
C VAL A 152 -9.01 11.51 -2.57
N ILE A 153 -8.76 11.68 -3.86
CA ILE A 153 -7.83 10.85 -4.63
C ILE A 153 -6.73 11.74 -5.20
N LEU A 154 -5.48 11.46 -4.81
CA LEU A 154 -4.31 12.25 -5.20
C LEU A 154 -3.38 11.39 -6.07
N ASP A 155 -3.47 11.57 -7.38
CA ASP A 155 -2.56 11.04 -8.39
C ASP A 155 -1.48 12.07 -8.74
N ALA A 156 -0.82 12.58 -7.69
CA ALA A 156 0.18 13.62 -7.83
C ALA A 156 1.59 13.06 -7.81
N CYS A 157 2.37 13.45 -8.81
CA CYS A 157 3.80 13.19 -8.87
C CYS A 157 4.52 14.00 -7.79
N ARG A 158 5.44 13.30 -7.12
CA ARG A 158 6.08 13.72 -5.88
C ARG A 158 7.52 14.21 -6.11
N ASN A 159 7.87 14.58 -7.33
CA ASN A 159 9.14 15.23 -7.65
C ASN A 159 9.00 16.74 -7.42
N ASN A 160 9.71 17.33 -6.46
CA ASN A 160 9.71 18.78 -6.27
C ASN A 160 10.30 19.47 -7.53
N PRO A 161 9.48 20.14 -8.37
CA PRO A 161 9.96 20.72 -9.62
C PRO A 161 10.84 21.96 -9.40
N PHE A 162 10.94 22.44 -8.17
CA PHE A 162 11.67 23.65 -7.80
C PHE A 162 12.93 23.37 -6.97
N GLY A 163 13.28 22.11 -6.72
CA GLY A 163 14.44 21.74 -5.90
C GLY A 163 15.78 22.31 -6.41
N GLY A 164 15.92 22.50 -7.73
CA GLY A 164 17.09 23.13 -8.36
C GLY A 164 17.22 24.64 -8.15
N ARG A 165 16.17 25.31 -7.64
CA ARG A 165 16.14 26.77 -7.42
C ARG A 165 16.52 27.18 -5.99
N GLY A 166 17.13 26.28 -5.21
CA GLY A 166 17.48 26.54 -3.81
C GLY A 166 16.32 26.39 -2.82
N LEU A 167 15.15 25.91 -3.27
CA LEU A 167 13.93 25.72 -2.47
C LEU A 167 13.93 24.37 -1.73
N ARG A 168 14.95 24.15 -0.88
CA ARG A 168 15.18 22.90 -0.14
C ARG A 168 14.13 22.60 0.95
N ALA A 169 13.39 23.61 1.38
CA ALA A 169 12.32 23.47 2.38
C ALA A 169 11.02 22.85 1.82
N VAL A 170 10.93 22.69 0.50
CA VAL A 170 9.82 22.01 -0.16
C VAL A 170 10.24 20.55 -0.38
N SER A 171 9.63 19.64 0.38
CA SER A 171 9.95 18.22 0.33
C SER A 171 9.33 17.57 -0.91
N PRO A 172 10.03 16.64 -1.58
CA PRO A 172 9.43 15.78 -2.59
C PRO A 172 8.27 14.97 -1.98
N GLY A 173 7.11 15.09 -2.60
CA GLY A 173 5.93 14.29 -2.29
C GLY A 173 4.93 14.85 -1.31
N LEU A 174 3.87 14.07 -1.09
CA LEU A 174 2.77 14.45 -0.22
C LEU A 174 2.96 13.85 1.18
N ALA A 175 2.74 14.67 2.21
CA ALA A 175 2.52 14.25 3.57
C ALA A 175 1.36 13.26 3.63
N GLN A 176 1.45 12.29 4.53
CA GLN A 176 0.25 11.55 4.92
C GLN A 176 -0.66 12.48 5.72
N MET A 177 -1.90 12.65 5.25
CA MET A 177 -2.93 13.38 5.97
C MET A 177 -3.79 12.44 6.79
N GLN A 178 -4.20 12.91 7.96
CA GLN A 178 -5.26 12.28 8.73
C GLN A 178 -6.60 12.55 8.03
N ALA A 179 -7.35 11.49 7.73
CA ALA A 179 -8.67 11.64 7.13
C ALA A 179 -9.66 12.21 8.16
N PRO A 180 -10.36 13.32 7.85
CA PRO A 180 -11.51 13.77 8.64
C PRO A 180 -12.59 12.69 8.75
N ALA A 181 -13.55 12.85 9.67
CA ALA A 181 -14.67 11.92 9.79
C ALA A 181 -15.42 11.76 8.45
N GLY A 182 -15.93 10.55 8.19
CA GLY A 182 -16.58 10.20 6.93
C GLY A 182 -15.69 10.32 5.68
N THR A 183 -14.36 10.39 5.81
CA THR A 183 -13.45 10.67 4.69
C THR A 183 -12.50 9.52 4.39
N ILE A 184 -12.29 9.27 3.10
CA ILE A 184 -11.24 8.39 2.56
C ILE A 184 -10.29 9.24 1.73
N ILE A 185 -8.99 9.13 1.99
CA ILE A 185 -7.93 9.77 1.23
C ILE A 185 -7.05 8.68 0.61
N ALA A 186 -7.09 8.56 -0.71
CA ALA A 186 -6.30 7.62 -1.49
C ALA A 186 -5.16 8.33 -2.21
N TYR A 187 -3.95 7.78 -2.09
CA TYR A 187 -2.73 8.28 -2.72
C TYR A 187 -2.26 7.27 -3.76
N ALA A 188 -1.81 7.76 -4.91
CA ALA A 188 -1.25 6.90 -5.96
C ALA A 188 0.02 6.14 -5.53
N THR A 189 0.70 6.57 -4.47
CA THR A 189 1.87 5.89 -3.90
C THR A 189 1.97 6.11 -2.38
N GLN A 190 2.85 5.36 -1.73
CA GLN A 190 3.12 5.43 -0.29
C GLN A 190 3.62 6.80 0.15
N PRO A 191 3.37 7.22 1.41
CA PRO A 191 4.00 8.39 2.00
C PRO A 191 5.52 8.39 1.79
N GLY A 192 6.09 9.52 1.39
CA GLY A 192 7.52 9.66 1.08
C GLY A 192 8.02 9.03 -0.24
N ALA A 193 7.25 8.18 -0.91
CA ALA A 193 7.62 7.58 -2.21
C ALA A 193 7.27 8.49 -3.40
N VAL A 194 7.50 8.08 -4.66
CA VAL A 194 7.08 8.84 -5.86
C VAL A 194 6.16 7.98 -6.73
N ALA A 195 5.08 8.58 -7.25
CA ALA A 195 4.19 7.92 -8.20
C ALA A 195 4.80 8.00 -9.60
N ALA A 196 4.67 6.94 -10.39
CA ALA A 196 5.16 6.92 -11.76
C ALA A 196 4.11 7.54 -12.69
N ASP A 197 4.55 8.40 -13.62
CA ASP A 197 3.70 8.85 -14.72
C ASP A 197 3.33 7.69 -15.66
N GLY A 198 4.13 6.62 -15.69
CA GLY A 198 3.96 5.49 -16.61
C GLY A 198 4.46 5.79 -18.03
N SER A 199 4.40 4.77 -18.90
CA SER A 199 4.78 4.88 -20.32
C SER A 199 3.59 4.72 -21.27
N GLY A 200 2.38 4.57 -20.72
CA GLY A 200 1.14 4.42 -21.47
C GLY A 200 0.40 5.76 -21.63
N ALA A 201 -0.86 5.68 -22.08
CA ALA A 201 -1.72 6.85 -22.23
C ALA A 201 -2.12 7.50 -20.89
N ASN A 202 -2.15 6.69 -19.82
CA ASN A 202 -2.48 7.08 -18.45
C ASN A 202 -1.37 6.64 -17.48
N SER A 203 -1.37 7.21 -16.27
CA SER A 203 -0.57 6.74 -15.14
C SER A 203 -0.95 5.31 -14.76
N PRO A 204 -0.04 4.49 -14.18
CA PRO A 204 -0.37 3.14 -13.72
C PRO A 204 -1.50 3.13 -12.70
N TYR A 205 -1.60 4.18 -11.88
CA TYR A 205 -2.65 4.33 -10.89
C TYR A 205 -4.00 4.61 -11.54
N THR A 206 -4.06 5.59 -12.45
CA THR A 206 -5.30 5.94 -13.15
C THR A 206 -5.77 4.84 -14.10
N GLU A 207 -4.85 4.15 -14.77
CA GLU A 207 -5.16 2.99 -15.61
C GLU A 207 -5.85 1.86 -14.81
N ALA A 208 -5.42 1.64 -13.57
CA ALA A 208 -6.05 0.66 -12.68
C ALA A 208 -7.36 1.19 -12.08
N LEU A 209 -7.37 2.44 -11.60
CA LEU A 209 -8.50 3.05 -10.91
C LEU A 209 -9.71 3.23 -11.83
N SER A 210 -9.54 3.81 -13.02
CA SER A 210 -10.64 4.02 -13.98
C SER A 210 -11.42 2.75 -14.29
N LYS A 211 -10.72 1.61 -14.39
CA LYS A 211 -11.34 0.28 -14.59
C LYS A 211 -12.02 -0.23 -13.32
N ALA A 212 -11.37 -0.08 -12.17
CA ALA A 212 -11.90 -0.58 -10.89
C ALA A 212 -13.19 0.17 -10.46
N LEU A 213 -13.29 1.47 -10.75
CA LEU A 213 -14.50 2.27 -10.50
C LEU A 213 -15.75 1.72 -11.21
N LEU A 214 -15.55 1.04 -12.34
CA LEU A 214 -16.62 0.48 -13.16
C LEU A 214 -16.91 -0.99 -12.89
N LYS A 215 -16.33 -1.57 -11.83
CA LYS A 215 -16.64 -2.94 -11.42
C LYS A 215 -17.89 -2.96 -10.52
N PRO A 216 -18.97 -3.67 -10.92
CA PRO A 216 -20.17 -3.76 -10.10
C PRO A 216 -19.97 -4.59 -8.83
N GLY A 217 -20.54 -4.11 -7.72
CA GLY A 217 -20.63 -4.89 -6.48
C GLY A 217 -19.39 -4.89 -5.59
N GLU A 218 -18.31 -4.20 -5.97
CA GLU A 218 -17.13 -4.00 -5.11
C GLU A 218 -17.34 -2.79 -4.18
N THR A 219 -17.02 -2.95 -2.90
CA THR A 219 -17.06 -1.82 -1.97
C THR A 219 -15.91 -0.85 -2.26
N VAL A 220 -16.03 0.39 -1.82
CA VAL A 220 -14.99 1.42 -1.98
C VAL A 220 -13.60 0.97 -1.48
N PHE A 221 -13.55 0.21 -0.38
CA PHE A 221 -12.28 -0.31 0.15
C PHE A 221 -11.74 -1.47 -0.68
N ASP A 222 -12.61 -2.33 -1.21
CA ASP A 222 -12.21 -3.40 -2.14
C ASP A 222 -11.63 -2.80 -3.42
N VAL A 223 -12.29 -1.77 -3.98
CA VAL A 223 -11.82 -1.03 -5.16
C VAL A 223 -10.42 -0.47 -4.91
N PHE A 224 -10.18 0.23 -3.79
CA PHE A 224 -8.85 0.78 -3.52
C PHE A 224 -7.80 -0.29 -3.23
N ASN A 225 -8.17 -1.39 -2.58
CA ASN A 225 -7.27 -2.52 -2.37
C ASN A 225 -6.87 -3.17 -3.71
N ASP A 226 -7.83 -3.40 -4.60
CA ASP A 226 -7.61 -3.98 -5.92
C ASP A 226 -6.76 -3.09 -6.82
N VAL A 227 -6.98 -1.77 -6.75
CA VAL A 227 -6.10 -0.78 -7.40
C VAL A 227 -4.70 -0.88 -6.82
N GLY A 228 -4.55 -0.95 -5.49
CA GLY A 228 -3.28 -1.16 -4.80
C GLY A 228 -2.52 -2.39 -5.30
N ILE A 229 -3.19 -3.54 -5.34
CA ILE A 229 -2.64 -4.81 -5.84
C ILE A 229 -2.24 -4.69 -7.31
N THR A 230 -3.12 -4.11 -8.14
CA THR A 230 -2.90 -3.98 -9.58
C THR A 230 -1.71 -3.07 -9.87
N VAL A 231 -1.63 -1.92 -9.21
CA VAL A 231 -0.53 -0.96 -9.38
C VAL A 231 0.78 -1.54 -8.87
N LYS A 232 0.78 -2.18 -7.69
CA LYS A 232 1.96 -2.87 -7.17
C LYS A 232 2.47 -3.91 -8.16
N ARG A 233 1.57 -4.73 -8.72
CA ARG A 233 1.93 -5.74 -9.73
C ARG A 233 2.46 -5.10 -11.02
N ASN A 234 1.76 -4.12 -11.57
CA ASN A 234 2.09 -3.49 -12.85
C ASN A 234 3.39 -2.68 -12.79
N THR A 235 3.72 -2.14 -11.63
CA THR A 235 4.96 -1.38 -11.39
C THR A 235 6.08 -2.23 -10.80
N GLY A 236 5.90 -3.55 -10.68
CA GLY A 236 6.93 -4.44 -10.13
C GLY A 236 7.27 -4.14 -8.66
N GLY A 237 6.33 -3.59 -7.90
CA GLY A 237 6.48 -3.22 -6.50
C GLY A 237 7.01 -1.80 -6.26
N VAL A 238 7.37 -1.06 -7.31
CA VAL A 238 7.93 0.30 -7.21
C VAL A 238 6.92 1.30 -6.67
N GLN A 239 5.67 1.19 -7.11
CA GLN A 239 4.59 2.06 -6.69
C GLN A 239 3.59 1.24 -5.89
N GLN A 240 3.35 1.66 -4.65
CA GLN A 240 2.38 1.04 -3.77
C GLN A 240 1.37 2.10 -3.35
N PRO A 241 0.15 2.11 -3.92
CA PRO A 241 -0.90 3.02 -3.47
C PRO A 241 -1.17 2.90 -1.98
N TRP A 242 -1.61 3.99 -1.38
CA TRP A 242 -1.86 4.08 0.05
C TRP A 242 -3.22 4.71 0.34
N VAL A 243 -3.92 4.22 1.37
CA VAL A 243 -5.22 4.74 1.77
C VAL A 243 -5.16 5.13 3.23
N SER A 244 -5.65 6.33 3.54
CA SER A 244 -5.93 6.83 4.88
C SER A 244 -7.43 7.04 4.98
N ALA A 245 -8.09 6.45 5.96
CA ALA A 245 -9.55 6.52 6.06
C ALA A 245 -9.99 6.68 7.52
N SER A 246 -11.03 7.46 7.73
CA SER A 246 -11.85 7.38 8.93
C SER A 246 -12.93 6.31 8.76
N PRO A 247 -13.62 5.89 9.83
CA PRO A 247 -14.88 5.16 9.70
C PRO A 247 -15.85 5.92 8.77
N ILE A 248 -16.56 5.16 7.94
CA ILE A 248 -17.62 5.65 7.04
C ILE A 248 -18.94 4.97 7.42
N GLU A 249 -20.06 5.63 7.16
CA GLU A 249 -21.37 5.05 7.42
C GLU A 249 -21.80 4.11 6.29
N GLY A 250 -22.12 2.87 6.66
CA GLY A 250 -22.58 1.85 5.73
C GLY A 250 -21.52 1.39 4.73
N ARG A 251 -21.98 0.92 3.57
CA ARG A 251 -21.12 0.50 2.45
C ARG A 251 -21.36 1.43 1.27
N PHE A 252 -20.29 1.81 0.58
CA PHE A 252 -20.38 2.55 -0.67
C PHE A 252 -19.88 1.69 -1.83
N TYR A 253 -20.61 1.78 -2.94
CA TYR A 253 -20.32 1.10 -4.20
C TYR A 253 -20.33 2.14 -5.30
N PHE A 254 -19.26 2.20 -6.09
CA PHE A 254 -19.25 3.04 -7.30
C PHE A 254 -20.30 2.57 -8.28
N LEU A 255 -20.37 1.25 -8.53
CA LEU A 255 -21.50 0.59 -9.20
C LEU A 255 -22.07 -0.49 -8.27
N GLY A 256 -23.37 -0.42 -7.97
CA GLY A 256 -24.04 -1.41 -7.11
C GLY A 256 -24.01 -2.83 -7.71
N PRO A 257 -24.20 -3.87 -6.88
CA PRO A 257 -24.27 -5.25 -7.37
C PRO A 257 -25.42 -5.41 -8.36
N THR A 258 -25.12 -5.94 -9.54
CA THR A 258 -26.11 -6.15 -10.60
C THR A 258 -27.05 -7.28 -10.18
N THR A 259 -28.25 -6.95 -9.73
CA THR A 259 -29.32 -7.95 -9.57
C THR A 259 -29.75 -8.40 -10.97
N VAL A 260 -29.36 -9.61 -11.37
CA VAL A 260 -29.95 -10.28 -12.53
C VAL A 260 -31.38 -10.64 -12.14
N VAL A 261 -32.35 -9.82 -12.56
CA VAL A 261 -33.76 -10.14 -12.43
C VAL A 261 -34.08 -11.21 -13.47
N THR A 262 -33.88 -12.49 -13.13
CA THR A 262 -34.57 -13.57 -13.84
C THR A 262 -36.05 -13.44 -13.52
N SER A 263 -36.82 -12.97 -14.50
CA SER A 263 -38.28 -12.96 -14.45
C SER A 263 -38.81 -14.40 -14.42
N THR A 264 -38.97 -14.97 -13.23
CA THR A 264 -39.79 -16.17 -13.01
C THR A 264 -41.19 -15.69 -12.59
N PRO A 265 -42.29 -16.16 -13.23
CA PRO A 265 -43.64 -15.75 -12.85
C PRO A 265 -43.97 -16.14 -11.40
N ALA A 266 -44.54 -15.17 -10.70
CA ALA A 266 -45.03 -15.15 -9.32
C ALA A 266 -45.28 -16.51 -8.64
N ALA A 267 -44.49 -16.79 -7.60
CA ALA A 267 -44.90 -17.59 -6.46
C ALA A 267 -44.90 -16.69 -5.21
N ALA A 268 -45.90 -16.92 -4.35
CA ALA A 268 -46.26 -16.12 -3.16
C ALA A 268 -45.12 -16.00 -2.12
N PRO A 269 -45.19 -15.03 -1.18
CA PRO A 269 -44.02 -14.54 -0.46
C PRO A 269 -43.49 -15.58 0.55
N ALA A 270 -42.22 -15.96 0.39
CA ALA A 270 -41.45 -16.63 1.44
C ALA A 270 -40.93 -15.58 2.45
N PRO A 271 -40.85 -15.91 3.75
CA PRO A 271 -40.55 -14.95 4.80
C PRO A 271 -39.08 -14.46 4.77
N ALA A 272 -38.88 -13.22 5.22
CA ALA A 272 -37.67 -12.41 5.15
C ALA A 272 -36.38 -13.06 5.74
N PRO A 273 -35.18 -12.63 5.28
CA PRO A 273 -33.89 -13.12 5.75
C PRO A 273 -33.55 -12.49 7.10
N VAL A 274 -33.97 -13.12 8.19
CA VAL A 274 -33.55 -12.78 9.57
C VAL A 274 -32.61 -13.84 10.16
N THR A 275 -32.34 -14.90 9.40
CA THR A 275 -31.55 -16.06 9.81
C THR A 275 -30.07 -15.94 9.44
N ALA A 276 -29.70 -15.19 8.40
CA ALA A 276 -28.32 -15.10 7.90
C ALA A 276 -27.34 -14.49 8.93
N ASP A 277 -27.76 -13.43 9.64
CA ASP A 277 -26.91 -12.81 10.67
C ASP A 277 -26.72 -13.72 11.90
N LYS A 278 -27.77 -14.43 12.32
CA LYS A 278 -27.71 -15.37 13.45
C LYS A 278 -26.91 -16.62 13.12
N GLU A 279 -27.00 -17.08 11.89
CA GLU A 279 -26.24 -18.22 11.39
C GLU A 279 -24.75 -17.89 11.31
N ALA A 280 -24.40 -16.73 10.75
CA ALA A 280 -23.01 -16.26 10.64
C ALA A 280 -22.37 -16.09 12.04
N MET A 281 -23.09 -15.49 12.98
CA MET A 281 -22.60 -15.35 14.37
C MET A 281 -22.42 -16.69 15.08
N PHE A 282 -23.36 -17.64 14.90
CA PHE A 282 -23.24 -18.97 15.50
C PHE A 282 -22.03 -19.70 14.91
N TRP A 283 -21.89 -19.68 13.58
CA TRP A 283 -20.77 -20.30 12.88
C TRP A 283 -19.42 -19.71 13.30
N ASP A 284 -19.32 -18.38 13.40
CA ASP A 284 -18.07 -17.70 13.80
C ASP A 284 -17.62 -18.10 15.21
N SER A 285 -18.58 -18.37 16.11
CA SER A 285 -18.30 -18.81 17.48
C SER A 285 -17.81 -20.27 17.59
N ILE A 286 -18.12 -21.13 16.61
CA ILE A 286 -17.80 -22.57 16.66
C ILE A 286 -16.73 -23.02 15.67
N LYS A 287 -16.44 -22.26 14.60
CA LYS A 287 -15.57 -22.68 13.48
C LYS A 287 -14.15 -23.10 13.90
N GLY A 288 -13.64 -22.56 15.01
CA GLY A 288 -12.33 -22.91 15.59
C GLY A 288 -12.36 -23.97 16.68
N SER A 289 -13.54 -24.49 17.03
CA SER A 289 -13.70 -25.45 18.13
C SER A 289 -13.34 -26.87 17.72
N SER A 290 -12.82 -27.64 18.67
CA SER A 290 -12.60 -29.09 18.57
C SER A 290 -13.72 -29.91 19.20
N ASN A 291 -14.80 -29.27 19.66
CA ASN A 291 -15.94 -29.95 20.27
C ASN A 291 -17.00 -30.34 19.22
N ARG A 292 -17.13 -31.65 18.98
CA ARG A 292 -18.09 -32.22 18.02
C ARG A 292 -19.54 -31.82 18.29
N GLY A 293 -19.95 -31.72 19.56
CA GLY A 293 -21.32 -31.41 19.94
C GLY A 293 -21.78 -30.00 19.53
N LEU A 294 -20.86 -29.06 19.35
CA LEU A 294 -21.19 -27.70 18.89
C LEU A 294 -21.57 -27.67 17.40
N PHE A 295 -20.91 -28.50 16.59
CA PHE A 295 -21.25 -28.63 15.17
C PHE A 295 -22.56 -29.40 14.98
N GLU A 296 -22.83 -30.43 15.80
CA GLU A 296 -24.12 -31.13 15.83
C GLU A 296 -25.27 -30.20 16.25
N ALA A 297 -25.02 -29.31 17.22
CA ALA A 297 -25.99 -28.29 17.62
C ALA A 297 -26.27 -27.27 16.51
N TYR A 298 -25.23 -26.86 15.76
CA TYR A 298 -25.39 -25.98 14.59
C TYR A 298 -26.28 -26.64 13.51
N LEU A 299 -26.05 -27.91 13.17
CA LEU A 299 -26.88 -28.64 12.19
C LEU A 299 -28.34 -28.78 12.63
N LYS A 300 -28.58 -28.93 13.95
CA LYS A 300 -29.94 -28.99 14.51
C LYS A 300 -30.66 -27.65 14.43
N GLN A 301 -29.94 -26.55 14.65
CA GLN A 301 -30.51 -25.20 14.66
C GLN A 301 -30.66 -24.62 13.25
N PHE A 302 -29.79 -25.01 12.31
CA PHE A 302 -29.75 -24.54 10.92
C PHE A 302 -29.68 -25.72 9.93
N PRO A 303 -30.74 -26.55 9.81
CA PRO A 303 -30.73 -27.77 8.99
C PRO A 303 -30.62 -27.52 7.47
N GLN A 304 -30.80 -26.28 7.02
CA GLN A 304 -30.56 -25.83 5.64
C GLN A 304 -29.58 -24.64 5.60
N GLY A 305 -28.73 -24.53 6.62
CA GLY A 305 -27.77 -23.43 6.74
C GLY A 305 -26.67 -23.49 5.67
N THR A 306 -26.13 -22.33 5.35
CA THR A 306 -24.99 -22.11 4.44
C THR A 306 -23.76 -22.94 4.85
N PHE A 307 -23.51 -23.13 6.14
CA PHE A 307 -22.34 -23.88 6.63
C PHE A 307 -22.62 -25.36 6.97
N THR A 308 -23.82 -25.88 6.66
CA THR A 308 -24.20 -27.29 6.87
C THR A 308 -23.16 -28.28 6.33
N PRO A 309 -22.67 -28.16 5.07
CA PRO A 309 -21.68 -29.10 4.53
C PRO A 309 -20.34 -29.05 5.27
N ILE A 310 -19.96 -27.88 5.80
CA ILE A 310 -18.70 -27.69 6.51
C ILE A 310 -18.81 -28.24 7.94
N ALA A 311 -19.94 -28.04 8.60
CA ALA A 311 -20.22 -28.62 9.91
C ALA A 311 -20.22 -30.16 9.86
N GLU A 312 -20.84 -30.77 8.85
CA GLU A 312 -20.82 -32.23 8.64
C GLU A 312 -19.39 -32.76 8.40
N ALA A 313 -18.61 -32.08 7.57
CA ALA A 313 -17.21 -32.43 7.33
C ALA A 313 -16.37 -32.36 8.62
N LYS A 314 -16.62 -31.34 9.46
CA LYS A 314 -15.90 -31.18 10.73
C LYS A 314 -16.27 -32.25 11.75
N ILE A 315 -17.55 -32.63 11.81
CA ILE A 315 -18.04 -33.75 12.63
C ILE A 315 -17.36 -35.06 12.19
N ALA A 316 -17.24 -35.31 10.89
CA ALA A 316 -16.54 -36.49 10.36
C ALA A 316 -15.04 -36.48 10.72
N GLU A 317 -14.36 -35.33 10.59
CA GLU A 317 -12.95 -35.17 10.98
C GLU A 317 -12.73 -35.44 12.48
N LEU A 318 -13.61 -34.92 13.34
CA LEU A 318 -13.54 -35.13 14.78
C LEU A 318 -13.90 -36.57 15.17
N GLY A 319 -14.84 -37.21 14.46
CA GLY A 319 -15.17 -38.62 14.65
C GLY A 319 -14.05 -39.59 14.24
N ALA A 320 -13.22 -39.20 13.26
CA ALA A 320 -12.04 -39.98 12.87
C ALA A 320 -10.91 -39.93 13.92
N LYS A 321 -10.89 -38.90 14.78
CA LYS A 321 -9.95 -38.79 15.91
C LYS A 321 -10.37 -39.61 17.14
N ASP A 322 -11.63 -40.02 17.22
CA ASP A 322 -12.17 -40.82 18.34
C ASP A 322 -12.28 -42.33 18.02
N ALA A 323 -11.79 -42.79 16.86
CA ALA A 323 -11.76 -44.20 16.52
C ALA A 323 -10.57 -44.93 17.20
N PRO A 324 -10.78 -46.04 17.93
CA PRO A 324 -9.72 -46.71 18.66
C PRO A 324 -8.77 -47.46 17.71
N ALA A 325 -7.48 -47.16 17.81
CA ALA A 325 -6.41 -47.89 17.14
C ALA A 325 -6.25 -49.29 17.77
N ALA A 326 -6.53 -50.34 16.99
CA ALA A 326 -6.21 -51.72 17.34
C ALA A 326 -4.84 -52.12 16.76
N THR A 327 -3.88 -52.35 17.67
CA THR A 327 -2.76 -53.35 17.67
C THR A 327 -1.90 -53.52 16.42
N ALA A 328 -0.56 -53.49 16.41
CA ALA A 328 0.46 -54.11 17.28
C ALA A 328 1.85 -53.59 16.81
N ALA A 329 3.00 -53.66 17.49
CA ALA A 329 3.46 -54.01 18.83
C ALA A 329 4.95 -53.58 18.91
N ALA A 330 5.41 -53.12 20.08
CA ALA A 330 6.69 -53.48 20.73
C ALA A 330 7.08 -52.42 21.79
N ALA A 331 7.04 -52.85 23.04
CA ALA A 331 7.58 -52.16 24.23
C ALA A 331 9.11 -52.47 24.37
N PRO A 332 9.87 -51.99 25.39
CA PRO A 332 9.40 -51.32 26.63
C PRO A 332 10.29 -50.19 27.26
N LEU A 333 9.67 -49.48 28.24
CA LEU A 333 10.24 -48.75 29.41
C LEU A 333 11.08 -47.48 29.12
N VAL A 334 10.97 -46.34 29.82
CA VAL A 334 11.03 -46.12 31.28
C VAL A 334 10.37 -44.77 31.69
N THR A 335 9.72 -44.79 32.85
CA THR A 335 9.28 -43.76 33.83
C THR A 335 9.67 -42.26 33.70
N SER A 336 8.72 -41.35 33.99
CA SER A 336 8.71 -40.53 35.22
C SER A 336 7.43 -39.68 35.39
N VAL A 337 7.12 -39.36 36.65
CA VAL A 337 5.88 -38.86 37.28
C VAL A 337 5.78 -37.31 37.26
N PRO A 338 4.59 -36.68 37.46
CA PRO A 338 4.30 -35.30 37.08
C PRO A 338 4.45 -34.26 38.21
N GLY A 339 4.57 -32.98 37.83
CA GLY A 339 4.52 -31.81 38.72
C GLY A 339 3.36 -30.85 38.37
N PRO A 340 2.87 -30.03 39.32
CA PRO A 340 1.47 -29.62 39.39
C PRO A 340 1.14 -28.28 38.72
N LEU A 341 -0.14 -28.17 38.34
CA LEU A 341 -0.83 -26.98 37.81
C LEU A 341 -0.88 -25.81 38.82
N PRO A 342 -0.86 -24.55 38.34
CA PRO A 342 -1.49 -23.44 39.04
C PRO A 342 -2.91 -23.14 38.51
N THR A 343 -3.78 -22.81 39.46
CA THR A 343 -5.19 -22.39 39.32
C THR A 343 -5.38 -20.99 38.72
N PRO A 344 -6.59 -20.65 38.24
CA PRO A 344 -6.90 -19.38 37.57
C PRO A 344 -7.26 -18.27 38.56
N ALA A 345 -6.91 -17.02 38.23
CA ALA A 345 -7.36 -15.82 38.94
C ALA A 345 -8.10 -14.87 37.98
N ASP A 346 -9.38 -14.68 38.30
CA ASP A 346 -10.34 -13.57 38.10
C ASP A 346 -10.31 -12.58 36.91
N PRO A 347 -11.50 -12.07 36.51
CA PRO A 347 -11.69 -11.26 35.30
C PRO A 347 -11.40 -9.78 35.53
N VAL A 348 -10.68 -9.16 34.59
CA VAL A 348 -10.45 -7.70 34.57
C VAL A 348 -11.59 -7.00 33.81
N PRO A 349 -12.19 -5.92 34.37
CA PRO A 349 -13.35 -5.25 33.78
C PRO A 349 -13.00 -4.33 32.61
N ALA A 350 -14.01 -4.10 31.77
CA ALA A 350 -14.01 -3.21 30.61
C ALA A 350 -13.46 -1.81 30.92
N GLN A 351 -12.47 -1.37 30.13
CA GLN A 351 -11.99 0.01 30.14
C GLN A 351 -12.71 0.83 29.07
N VAL A 352 -13.43 1.83 29.56
CA VAL A 352 -14.00 2.97 28.85
C VAL A 352 -12.91 3.72 28.07
N ALA A 353 -13.23 4.09 26.83
CA ALA A 353 -12.39 4.87 25.94
C ALA A 353 -12.07 6.25 26.58
N ALA A 354 -10.80 6.46 26.92
CA ALA A 354 -10.28 7.76 27.30
C ALA A 354 -9.90 8.54 26.04
N LEU A 355 -10.39 9.78 25.96
CA LEU A 355 -10.01 10.80 24.98
C LEU A 355 -8.48 10.87 24.83
N ALA A 356 -7.99 10.75 23.59
CA ALA A 356 -6.58 10.88 23.29
C ALA A 356 -6.09 12.29 23.64
N ALA A 357 -5.11 12.35 24.54
CA ALA A 357 -4.36 13.56 24.85
C ALA A 357 -3.57 14.05 23.62
N PRO A 358 -3.23 15.36 23.53
CA PRO A 358 -2.42 15.92 22.44
C PRO A 358 -1.07 15.20 22.27
N PRO A 359 -0.44 15.28 21.09
CA PRO A 359 0.81 14.57 20.81
C PRO A 359 1.88 14.96 21.83
N VAL A 360 2.39 13.96 22.54
CA VAL A 360 3.54 14.13 23.43
C VAL A 360 4.72 14.56 22.55
N PRO A 361 5.41 15.68 22.85
CA PRO A 361 6.60 16.07 22.12
C PRO A 361 7.60 14.92 22.14
N ALA A 362 8.21 14.63 20.98
CA ALA A 362 9.24 13.61 20.87
C ALA A 362 10.30 13.83 21.96
N PRO A 363 10.73 12.78 22.69
CA PRO A 363 11.75 12.92 23.70
C PRO A 363 13.01 13.56 23.09
N PRO A 364 13.76 14.37 23.85
CA PRO A 364 14.95 15.04 23.35
C PRO A 364 15.90 14.00 22.75
N SER A 365 16.26 14.17 21.47
CA SER A 365 17.17 13.28 20.78
C SER A 365 18.55 13.38 21.45
N ARG A 366 19.06 12.24 21.93
CA ARG A 366 20.41 12.20 22.49
C ARG A 366 21.42 12.21 21.33
N PRO A 367 22.33 13.20 21.26
CA PRO A 367 23.32 13.24 20.19
C PRO A 367 24.27 12.04 20.30
N VAL A 368 24.83 11.64 19.16
CA VAL A 368 25.81 10.54 19.11
C VAL A 368 27.12 10.98 19.74
N ASP A 369 27.39 10.46 20.93
CA ASP A 369 28.72 10.45 21.54
C ASP A 369 29.39 9.10 21.27
N VAL A 370 30.43 9.12 20.44
CA VAL A 370 31.19 7.93 20.03
C VAL A 370 31.94 7.31 21.21
N SER A 371 32.35 8.12 22.20
CA SER A 371 33.04 7.63 23.39
C SER A 371 32.15 6.77 24.29
N ALA A 372 30.83 7.01 24.23
CA ALA A 372 29.82 6.36 25.04
C ALA A 372 29.15 5.14 24.37
N ILE A 373 29.59 4.74 23.16
CA ILE A 373 29.00 3.58 22.48
C ILE A 373 29.34 2.29 23.26
N PRO A 374 28.32 1.50 23.67
CA PRO A 374 28.53 0.27 24.41
C PRO A 374 29.16 -0.81 23.54
N TYR A 375 29.79 -1.80 24.18
CA TYR A 375 30.44 -2.98 23.57
C TYR A 375 31.66 -2.71 22.68
N LEU A 376 31.88 -1.47 22.23
CA LEU A 376 33.02 -1.12 21.37
C LEU A 376 34.34 -1.01 22.16
N SER A 377 35.42 -1.49 21.55
CA SER A 377 36.79 -1.27 22.04
C SER A 377 37.24 0.19 21.83
N ALA A 378 38.30 0.62 22.53
CA ALA A 378 38.88 1.95 22.32
C ALA A 378 39.27 2.18 20.84
N LYS A 379 39.89 1.19 20.21
CA LYS A 379 40.26 1.22 18.79
C LYS A 379 39.04 1.39 17.87
N ALA A 380 37.92 0.72 18.18
CA ALA A 380 36.68 0.84 17.41
C ALA A 380 36.05 2.24 17.54
N ARG A 381 36.12 2.85 18.74
CA ARG A 381 35.64 4.22 18.97
C ARG A 381 36.49 5.24 18.23
N ASP A 382 37.81 5.10 18.25
CA ASP A 382 38.71 5.96 17.47
C ASP A 382 38.38 5.88 15.97
N ALA A 383 38.14 4.67 15.46
CA ALA A 383 37.74 4.43 14.08
C ALA A 383 36.32 4.92 13.72
N LEU A 384 35.48 5.25 14.71
CA LEU A 384 34.14 5.82 14.50
C LEU A 384 34.07 7.33 14.78
N SER A 385 35.18 7.95 15.19
CA SER A 385 35.23 9.39 15.55
C SER A 385 34.73 10.32 14.43
N PHE A 386 34.84 9.92 13.16
CA PHE A 386 34.33 10.69 12.01
C PHE A 386 32.85 10.47 11.70
N TYR A 387 32.17 9.52 12.35
CA TYR A 387 30.77 9.16 12.07
C TYR A 387 29.81 10.37 12.13
N PRO A 388 29.89 11.27 13.14
CA PRO A 388 29.03 12.45 13.19
C PRO A 388 29.18 13.38 11.98
N GLY A 389 30.36 13.41 11.35
CA GLY A 389 30.62 14.21 10.16
C GLY A 389 30.13 13.59 8.85
N LEU A 390 29.52 12.39 8.88
CA LEU A 390 29.05 11.73 7.67
C LEU A 390 27.73 12.35 7.16
N PRO A 391 27.53 12.38 5.83
CA PRO A 391 26.28 12.85 5.23
C PRO A 391 25.07 11.99 5.61
N SER A 392 23.94 12.65 5.87
CA SER A 392 22.65 12.01 6.10
C SER A 392 21.91 11.65 4.79
N PRO A 393 21.03 10.62 4.80
CA PRO A 393 20.79 9.73 5.92
C PRO A 393 22.00 8.84 6.24
N LYS A 394 22.23 8.57 7.54
CA LYS A 394 23.27 7.65 8.03
C LYS A 394 22.74 6.76 9.15
N ALA A 395 23.34 5.57 9.32
CA ALA A 395 22.97 4.65 10.39
C ALA A 395 24.21 3.92 10.92
N LEU A 396 24.19 3.59 12.21
CA LEU A 396 25.22 2.83 12.90
C LEU A 396 24.57 1.66 13.62
N ALA A 397 25.00 0.44 13.30
CA ALA A 397 24.61 -0.78 13.97
C ALA A 397 25.77 -1.32 14.82
N ILE A 398 25.44 -1.95 15.94
CA ILE A 398 26.41 -2.57 16.86
C ILE A 398 25.95 -3.97 17.27
N SER A 399 26.90 -4.78 17.73
CA SER A 399 26.72 -6.11 18.32
C SER A 399 27.26 -6.14 19.75
N GLU A 400 26.71 -7.01 20.60
CA GLU A 400 27.24 -7.27 21.95
C GLU A 400 28.68 -7.83 21.93
N LYS A 401 29.10 -8.46 20.82
CA LYS A 401 30.48 -8.92 20.62
C LYS A 401 31.46 -7.79 20.29
N GLY A 402 31.00 -6.53 20.21
CA GLY A 402 31.82 -5.35 19.90
C GLY A 402 32.04 -5.09 18.41
N ASN A 403 31.35 -5.85 17.54
CA ASN A 403 31.30 -5.58 16.10
C ASN A 403 30.37 -4.39 15.81
N TYR A 404 30.66 -3.67 14.73
CA TYR A 404 29.87 -2.52 14.31
C TYR A 404 29.91 -2.34 12.79
N ALA A 405 28.90 -1.64 12.26
CA ALA A 405 28.84 -1.26 10.87
C ALA A 405 28.13 0.08 10.72
N TYR A 406 28.57 0.91 9.77
CA TYR A 406 27.90 2.16 9.46
C TYR A 406 27.72 2.33 7.95
N PHE A 407 26.60 2.94 7.58
CA PHE A 407 26.33 3.37 6.21
C PHE A 407 25.88 4.84 6.21
N SER A 408 26.20 5.54 5.13
CA SER A 408 25.90 6.96 4.97
C SER A 408 25.60 7.26 3.51
N ASN A 409 24.89 8.36 3.26
CA ASN A 409 24.48 8.74 1.92
C ASN A 409 25.60 9.44 1.11
N LYS A 410 26.83 8.92 1.14
CA LYS A 410 27.97 9.48 0.41
C LYS A 410 27.75 9.58 -1.11
N SER A 411 26.90 8.69 -1.65
CA SER A 411 26.57 8.62 -3.07
C SER A 411 25.28 9.37 -3.46
N ASN A 412 24.63 10.07 -2.51
CA ASN A 412 23.33 10.73 -2.72
C ASN A 412 22.24 9.83 -3.32
N SER A 413 22.30 8.53 -3.04
CA SER A 413 21.44 7.51 -3.67
C SER A 413 20.82 6.52 -2.69
N ARG A 414 21.05 6.70 -1.37
CA ARG A 414 20.55 5.82 -0.31
C ARG A 414 19.46 6.51 0.50
N SER A 415 18.35 5.81 0.70
CA SER A 415 17.28 6.20 1.64
C SER A 415 17.70 5.98 3.10
N GLU A 416 16.92 6.49 4.05
CA GLU A 416 17.11 6.21 5.48
C GLU A 416 16.98 4.71 5.78
N ASP A 417 16.00 4.05 5.17
CA ASP A 417 15.80 2.60 5.31
C ASP A 417 16.94 1.80 4.67
N ASP A 418 17.51 2.28 3.56
CA ASP A 418 18.69 1.66 2.93
C ASP A 418 19.89 1.66 3.87
N VAL A 419 20.19 2.79 4.51
CA VAL A 419 21.35 2.89 5.42
C VAL A 419 21.13 2.08 6.70
N LYS A 420 19.90 2.07 7.24
CA LYS A 420 19.54 1.21 8.38
C LYS A 420 19.71 -0.27 8.07
N ARG A 421 19.09 -0.72 6.98
CA ARG A 421 19.12 -2.13 6.54
C ARG A 421 20.56 -2.56 6.23
N SER A 422 21.31 -1.74 5.49
CA SER A 422 22.71 -2.05 5.14
C SER A 422 23.60 -2.13 6.38
N ALA A 423 23.44 -1.21 7.34
CA ALA A 423 24.21 -1.25 8.60
C ALA A 423 23.90 -2.52 9.40
N LEU A 424 22.63 -2.91 9.51
CA LEU A 424 22.24 -4.12 10.21
C LEU A 424 22.74 -5.39 9.51
N GLN A 425 22.56 -5.52 8.19
CA GLN A 425 23.00 -6.69 7.42
C GLN A 425 24.52 -6.85 7.47
N TYR A 426 25.27 -5.77 7.23
CA TYR A 426 26.73 -5.82 7.27
C TYR A 426 27.25 -6.17 8.66
N CYS A 427 26.64 -5.59 9.70
CA CYS A 427 27.00 -5.91 11.08
C CYS A 427 26.73 -7.38 11.41
N GLN A 428 25.53 -7.89 11.06
CA GLN A 428 25.15 -9.28 11.36
C GLN A 428 26.03 -10.27 10.62
N PHE A 429 26.30 -10.02 9.33
CA PHE A 429 27.15 -10.85 8.49
C PHE A 429 28.56 -10.98 9.07
N HIS A 430 29.20 -9.86 9.45
CA HIS A 430 30.56 -9.92 10.02
C HIS A 430 30.63 -10.34 11.48
N ALA A 431 29.56 -10.11 12.26
CA ALA A 431 29.57 -10.41 13.68
C ALA A 431 29.25 -11.87 13.99
N GLU A 432 28.64 -12.60 13.04
CA GLU A 432 27.98 -13.90 13.27
C GLU A 432 27.16 -13.85 14.57
N ALA A 433 26.44 -12.75 14.74
CA ALA A 433 25.69 -12.42 15.94
C ALA A 433 24.63 -11.38 15.58
N PRO A 434 23.51 -11.35 16.30
CA PRO A 434 22.52 -10.31 16.09
C PRO A 434 23.12 -8.92 16.31
N CYS A 435 22.64 -7.96 15.54
CA CYS A 435 22.97 -6.55 15.71
C CYS A 435 21.71 -5.72 15.93
N THR A 436 21.90 -4.52 16.47
CA THR A 436 20.84 -3.54 16.65
C THR A 436 21.29 -2.17 16.14
N LEU A 437 20.35 -1.28 15.84
CA LEU A 437 20.66 0.11 15.52
C LEU A 437 21.04 0.85 16.80
N TYR A 438 22.25 1.39 16.84
CA TYR A 438 22.66 2.33 17.87
C TYR A 438 22.24 3.75 17.52
N ALA A 439 22.47 4.19 16.28
CA ALA A 439 22.15 5.55 15.84
C ALA A 439 21.53 5.59 14.45
N VAL A 440 20.64 6.56 14.25
CA VAL A 440 20.11 6.99 12.96
C VAL A 440 20.30 8.49 12.87
N ASP A 441 20.98 8.93 11.81
CA ASP A 441 21.53 10.26 11.68
C ASP A 441 22.38 10.67 12.89
N ASP A 442 22.08 11.82 13.48
CA ASP A 442 22.81 12.36 14.62
C ASP A 442 22.19 11.97 15.96
N SER A 443 21.18 11.08 15.94
CA SER A 443 20.41 10.68 17.11
C SER A 443 20.67 9.23 17.50
N VAL A 444 20.93 9.01 18.79
CA VAL A 444 20.98 7.66 19.36
C VAL A 444 19.57 7.11 19.50
N VAL A 445 19.32 5.95 18.88
CA VAL A 445 18.01 5.27 18.85
C VAL A 445 17.93 4.06 19.78
N LEU A 446 19.07 3.62 20.32
CA LEU A 446 19.10 2.54 21.31
C LEU A 446 18.55 3.04 22.66
N ASP A 447 17.41 2.48 23.06
CA ASP A 447 16.71 2.81 24.30
C ASP A 447 17.54 2.36 25.52
N GLY A 448 18.12 3.33 26.22
CA GLY A 448 18.95 3.10 27.40
C GLY A 448 18.23 2.37 28.55
N ALA A 449 16.89 2.32 28.56
CA ALA A 449 16.11 1.60 29.56
C ALA A 449 15.82 0.13 29.19
N LYS A 450 15.90 -0.25 27.91
CA LYS A 450 15.55 -1.60 27.42
C LYS A 450 16.75 -2.49 27.08
N GLY A 451 17.97 -1.95 27.12
CA GLY A 451 19.16 -2.73 26.78
C GLY A 451 19.21 -3.11 25.30
N PHE A 452 20.17 -3.96 24.93
CA PHE A 452 20.37 -4.41 23.55
C PHE A 452 19.17 -5.23 23.08
N VAL A 453 18.45 -4.74 22.06
CA VAL A 453 17.35 -5.48 21.42
C VAL A 453 17.78 -5.88 20.00
N PRO A 454 18.05 -7.16 19.73
CA PRO A 454 18.35 -7.65 18.39
C PRO A 454 17.33 -7.19 17.36
N MET A 455 17.78 -6.58 16.26
CA MET A 455 16.92 -6.25 15.11
C MET A 455 17.17 -7.29 14.03
N PRO A 456 16.25 -8.25 13.80
CA PRO A 456 16.46 -9.27 12.80
C PRO A 456 16.49 -8.62 11.42
N VAL A 457 17.51 -8.93 10.62
CA VAL A 457 17.49 -8.65 9.19
C VAL A 457 17.86 -9.91 8.46
N GLU A 458 16.97 -10.32 7.56
CA GLU A 458 17.13 -11.56 6.82
C GLU A 458 18.17 -11.34 5.70
N ILE A 459 19.18 -12.20 5.70
CA ILE A 459 20.08 -12.46 4.58
C ILE A 459 19.70 -13.89 4.18
N LEU A 460 19.38 -14.09 2.91
CA LEU A 460 19.02 -15.40 2.41
C LEU A 460 20.23 -16.02 1.72
N GLY A 461 20.70 -17.14 2.24
CA GLY A 461 21.72 -17.98 1.59
C GLY A 461 21.18 -18.85 0.46
N GLU A 462 19.89 -19.23 0.52
CA GLU A 462 19.30 -20.22 -0.38
C GLU A 462 17.84 -19.91 -0.76
N GLY A 463 17.34 -20.57 -1.81
CA GLY A 463 15.96 -20.50 -2.25
C GLY A 463 15.77 -19.83 -3.60
N LYS A 464 14.53 -19.45 -3.92
CA LYS A 464 14.20 -18.76 -5.18
C LYS A 464 14.62 -17.31 -5.14
N PHE A 465 15.14 -16.81 -6.26
CA PHE A 465 15.51 -15.42 -6.39
C PHE A 465 14.29 -14.50 -6.27
N ASP A 466 14.33 -13.62 -5.26
CA ASP A 466 13.36 -12.55 -5.05
C ASP A 466 14.07 -11.19 -5.10
N PRO A 467 13.78 -10.35 -6.12
CA PRO A 467 14.34 -9.01 -6.25
C PRO A 467 14.22 -8.14 -4.98
N ALA A 468 13.14 -8.31 -4.20
CA ALA A 468 12.89 -7.49 -3.02
C ALA A 468 13.74 -7.89 -1.81
N ARG A 469 14.33 -9.08 -1.82
CA ARG A 469 15.07 -9.66 -0.68
C ARG A 469 16.58 -9.66 -0.88
N VAL A 470 17.07 -9.19 -2.03
CA VAL A 470 18.51 -9.13 -2.32
C VAL A 470 19.21 -8.21 -1.29
N PRO A 471 20.21 -8.73 -0.54
CA PRO A 471 20.85 -8.03 0.57
C PRO A 471 21.87 -6.99 0.08
N PHE A 472 22.27 -6.09 0.97
CA PHE A 472 23.37 -5.11 0.82
C PHE A 472 23.20 -4.00 -0.24
N ILE A 473 22.36 -4.21 -1.24
CA ILE A 473 22.11 -3.26 -2.33
C ILE A 473 21.06 -2.19 -1.93
N THR A 474 20.95 -1.13 -2.72
CA THR A 474 19.97 -0.05 -2.49
C THR A 474 18.56 -0.45 -2.91
N ASP A 475 17.55 0.27 -2.41
CA ASP A 475 16.15 0.06 -2.80
C ASP A 475 15.98 0.21 -4.32
N ARG A 476 16.65 1.21 -4.92
CA ARG A 476 16.68 1.39 -6.38
C ARG A 476 17.27 0.17 -7.09
N ALA A 477 18.32 -0.45 -6.54
CA ALA A 477 18.93 -1.62 -7.13
C ALA A 477 18.01 -2.85 -7.06
N ARG A 478 17.26 -3.04 -5.96
CA ARG A 478 16.20 -4.07 -5.87
C ARG A 478 15.07 -3.82 -6.88
N GLN A 479 14.56 -2.59 -6.89
CA GLN A 479 13.40 -2.18 -7.69
C GLN A 479 13.65 -2.19 -9.21
N VAL A 480 14.87 -1.87 -9.64
CA VAL A 480 15.21 -1.74 -11.06
C VAL A 480 16.19 -2.83 -11.49
N GLY A 481 17.34 -2.91 -10.82
CA GLY A 481 18.41 -3.84 -11.20
C GLY A 481 17.99 -5.30 -11.10
N MET A 482 17.48 -5.70 -9.93
CA MET A 482 17.13 -7.08 -9.65
C MET A 482 15.85 -7.53 -10.37
N VAL A 483 14.88 -6.61 -10.55
CA VAL A 483 13.70 -6.87 -11.38
C VAL A 483 14.09 -7.09 -12.84
N ASN A 484 15.04 -6.31 -13.37
CA ASN A 484 15.55 -6.52 -14.73
C ASN A 484 16.28 -7.86 -14.86
N TYR A 485 17.14 -8.19 -13.90
CA TYR A 485 17.81 -9.50 -13.84
C TYR A 485 16.79 -10.65 -13.88
N GLN A 486 15.74 -10.61 -13.04
CA GLN A 486 14.73 -11.67 -13.00
C GLN A 486 14.05 -11.88 -14.36
N ARG A 487 13.83 -10.81 -15.14
CA ARG A 487 13.15 -10.86 -16.44
C ARG A 487 14.05 -11.28 -17.60
N ASN A 488 15.37 -11.16 -17.46
CA ASN A 488 16.27 -11.42 -18.57
C ASN A 488 16.32 -12.93 -18.90
N PRO A 489 16.41 -13.27 -20.21
CA PRO A 489 16.47 -14.66 -20.67
C PRO A 489 17.88 -15.24 -20.58
N GLY A 490 17.98 -16.54 -20.86
CA GLY A 490 19.24 -17.29 -20.91
C GLY A 490 19.87 -17.46 -19.54
N HIS A 491 21.09 -18.03 -19.51
CA HIS A 491 21.83 -18.15 -18.26
C HIS A 491 22.26 -16.77 -17.77
N LYS A 492 22.06 -16.51 -16.48
CA LYS A 492 22.24 -15.20 -15.88
C LYS A 492 22.77 -15.31 -14.47
N ALA A 493 23.56 -14.34 -14.04
CA ALA A 493 24.07 -14.33 -12.67
C ALA A 493 24.14 -12.90 -12.12
N VAL A 494 24.06 -12.81 -10.79
CA VAL A 494 24.25 -11.57 -10.03
C VAL A 494 25.33 -11.75 -8.99
N ALA A 495 26.32 -10.86 -9.04
CA ALA A 495 27.37 -10.76 -8.05
C ALA A 495 27.25 -9.43 -7.30
N LEU A 496 27.53 -9.43 -6.00
CA LEU A 496 27.42 -8.26 -5.13
C LEU A 496 28.54 -8.19 -4.10
N THR A 497 28.74 -6.99 -3.54
CA THR A 497 29.61 -6.76 -2.39
C THR A 497 28.78 -6.40 -1.18
N LEU A 498 29.33 -6.66 0.01
CA LEU A 498 28.70 -6.31 1.29
C LEU A 498 28.45 -4.80 1.46
N THR A 499 29.15 -3.95 0.71
CA THR A 499 28.95 -2.49 0.73
C THR A 499 27.92 -2.01 -0.29
N GLY A 500 27.28 -2.92 -1.03
CA GLY A 500 26.21 -2.62 -1.97
C GLY A 500 26.65 -2.26 -3.39
N ARG A 501 27.86 -2.66 -3.80
CA ARG A 501 28.19 -2.73 -5.25
C ARG A 501 27.65 -4.04 -5.80
N TRP A 502 27.27 -4.05 -7.06
CA TRP A 502 26.70 -5.25 -7.69
C TRP A 502 26.83 -5.16 -9.21
N ALA A 503 26.76 -6.32 -9.86
CA ALA A 503 26.68 -6.46 -11.31
C ALA A 503 25.80 -7.65 -11.69
N THR A 504 25.19 -7.56 -12.87
CA THR A 504 24.41 -8.64 -13.48
C THR A 504 24.90 -8.92 -14.89
N VAL A 505 24.80 -10.18 -15.30
CA VAL A 505 24.96 -10.66 -16.69
C VAL A 505 23.77 -11.55 -17.04
N TRP A 506 23.50 -11.72 -18.34
CA TRP A 506 22.38 -12.51 -18.84
C TRP A 506 22.66 -12.95 -20.28
N ASP A 507 21.88 -13.91 -20.78
CA ASP A 507 22.04 -14.47 -22.13
C ASP A 507 23.44 -15.09 -22.36
N MET A 508 23.95 -15.77 -21.33
CA MET A 508 25.24 -16.49 -21.37
C MET A 508 25.02 -17.94 -21.83
N ASP A 509 26.08 -18.61 -22.32
CA ASP A 509 25.98 -19.96 -22.86
C ASP A 509 25.81 -21.01 -21.74
N SER A 510 26.24 -20.70 -20.51
CA SER A 510 26.11 -21.58 -19.35
C SER A 510 25.99 -20.82 -18.02
N ALA A 511 25.49 -21.50 -16.99
CA ALA A 511 25.43 -20.99 -15.61
C ALA A 511 26.83 -20.69 -15.01
N GLU A 512 27.84 -21.50 -15.38
CA GLU A 512 29.23 -21.31 -14.95
C GLU A 512 29.82 -20.03 -15.57
N GLU A 513 29.68 -19.87 -16.89
CA GLU A 513 30.10 -18.65 -17.58
C GLU A 513 29.39 -17.41 -17.04
N ALA A 514 28.08 -17.50 -16.77
CA ALA A 514 27.34 -16.40 -16.18
C ALA A 514 27.92 -16.01 -14.81
N SER A 515 28.26 -17.00 -13.97
CA SER A 515 28.81 -16.76 -12.65
C SER A 515 30.14 -16.01 -12.72
N ASP A 516 31.07 -16.51 -13.54
CA ASP A 516 32.40 -15.91 -13.73
C ASP A 516 32.29 -14.48 -14.29
N ALA A 517 31.46 -14.29 -15.31
CA ALA A 517 31.24 -12.99 -15.93
C ALA A 517 30.59 -11.97 -14.99
N ALA A 518 29.67 -12.41 -14.12
CA ALA A 518 29.06 -11.53 -13.10
C ALA A 518 30.10 -11.07 -12.07
N VAL A 519 30.94 -11.98 -11.57
CA VAL A 519 32.00 -11.65 -10.61
C VAL A 519 33.01 -10.70 -11.24
N GLU A 520 33.53 -11.00 -12.43
CA GLU A 520 34.50 -10.14 -13.12
C GLU A 520 33.93 -8.72 -13.35
N LYS A 521 32.65 -8.64 -13.78
CA LYS A 521 31.96 -7.36 -13.99
C LYS A 521 31.75 -6.60 -12.68
N CYS A 522 31.46 -7.30 -11.59
CA CYS A 522 31.31 -6.70 -10.27
C CYS A 522 32.65 -6.15 -9.75
N GLU A 523 33.73 -6.92 -9.86
CA GLU A 523 35.06 -6.51 -9.41
C GLU A 523 35.56 -5.27 -10.15
N LYS A 524 35.34 -5.21 -11.48
CA LYS A 524 35.61 -4.00 -12.29
C LYS A 524 34.88 -2.77 -11.74
N ALA A 525 33.66 -2.93 -11.23
CA ALA A 525 32.85 -1.85 -10.68
C ALA A 525 33.15 -1.54 -9.19
N ALA A 526 33.65 -2.51 -8.44
CA ALA A 526 33.87 -2.43 -7.00
C ALA A 526 35.33 -2.14 -6.60
N GLY A 527 36.28 -2.22 -7.54
CA GLY A 527 37.67 -1.89 -7.31
C GLY A 527 38.39 -2.98 -6.50
N LYS A 528 38.76 -2.68 -5.25
CA LYS A 528 39.46 -3.63 -4.36
C LYS A 528 38.52 -4.49 -3.50
N GLN A 529 37.22 -4.34 -3.68
CA GLN A 529 36.23 -5.05 -2.87
C GLN A 529 35.96 -6.42 -3.49
N GLU A 530 35.90 -7.44 -2.64
CA GLU A 530 35.55 -8.78 -3.06
C GLU A 530 34.07 -8.87 -3.42
N CYS A 531 33.79 -9.43 -4.60
CA CYS A 531 32.46 -9.68 -5.09
C CYS A 531 32.12 -11.16 -4.90
N MET A 532 30.92 -11.43 -4.38
CA MET A 532 30.41 -12.78 -4.16
C MET A 532 29.23 -13.01 -5.08
N ILE A 533 29.09 -14.25 -5.53
CA ILE A 533 27.89 -14.66 -6.25
C ILE A 533 26.72 -14.74 -5.29
N TYR A 534 25.59 -14.12 -5.65
CA TYR A 534 24.37 -14.19 -4.85
C TYR A 534 23.32 -15.09 -5.49
N ALA A 535 23.12 -14.99 -6.81
CA ALA A 535 22.18 -15.85 -7.51
C ALA A 535 22.66 -16.19 -8.91
N VAL A 536 22.31 -17.40 -9.32
CA VAL A 536 22.51 -17.95 -10.67
C VAL A 536 21.16 -18.42 -11.17
N ASP A 537 20.81 -17.98 -12.37
CA ASP A 537 19.49 -18.08 -12.96
C ASP A 537 18.40 -17.52 -12.04
N ASP A 538 17.49 -18.36 -11.55
CA ASP A 538 16.42 -17.94 -10.62
C ASP A 538 16.61 -18.54 -9.21
N THR A 539 17.85 -18.95 -8.88
CA THR A 539 18.18 -19.62 -7.61
C THR A 539 19.28 -18.85 -6.86
N ILE A 540 19.06 -18.63 -5.56
CA ILE A 540 20.05 -18.04 -4.65
C ILE A 540 21.11 -19.11 -4.36
N VAL A 541 22.38 -18.73 -4.53
CA VAL A 541 23.58 -19.57 -4.30
C VAL A 541 24.57 -18.84 -3.37
N PHE A 542 24.04 -18.04 -2.45
CA PHE A 542 24.83 -17.16 -1.60
C PHE A 542 25.37 -17.97 -0.43
N ASP A 543 26.68 -18.23 -0.45
CA ASP A 543 27.33 -18.94 0.64
C ASP A 543 27.51 -18.00 1.84
N GLU A 544 26.76 -18.25 2.92
CA GLU A 544 26.87 -17.51 4.18
C GLU A 544 27.98 -18.07 5.09
N GLU A 545 28.49 -19.27 4.80
CA GLU A 545 29.53 -19.92 5.60
C GLU A 545 30.93 -19.53 5.09
N ARG A 546 31.46 -18.42 5.60
CA ARG A 546 32.85 -18.03 5.36
C ARG A 546 33.64 -17.80 6.63
#